data_AF-A0A7S2QLW1-F1
#
_entry.id   AF-A0A7S2QLW1-F1
#
_cell.length_a   1.000
_cell.length_b   1.000
_cell.length_c   1.000
_cell.angle_alpha   90.00
_cell.angle_beta   90.00
_cell.angle_gamma   90.00
#
_symmetry.space_group_name_H-M   'P 1'
#
loop_
_entity.id
_entity.type
_entity.pdbx_description
1 polymer ?
#
loop_
_entity_poly.entity_id
_entity_poly.type
_entity_poly.pdbx_seq_one_letter_code
_entity_poly.pdbx_strand_id
1 'polypeptide(L)'
;EEGSSGHAGEPDEVEEFLRRNSIDARGCQRLRELPSAQQRQVMEHDFTHTQNPSLCLGYLIERLQRGAPAGLADASHRGSLGVIRSHIDRPTALHASKKKPGATTMARVAGDGVSTLSAPRARSSPGKHAFACAGRGRAPVERTVGAYGVSVHDFLSALGSDEEAGEELRQMPPDMQQRIMAQGSLALCGDPAAELSSRIGKARLGAVAHARSLARAAPVAYGASDS
;
A
#
# COMPACT_ATOMS: atom_id res chain seq x y z
N GLU A 1 -26.93 -27.15 47.78
CA GLU A 1 -25.55 -27.35 47.32
C GLU A 1 -25.61 -28.02 45.95
N GLU A 2 -25.66 -27.22 44.89
CA GLU A 2 -25.56 -27.73 43.51
C GLU A 2 -24.25 -27.19 42.94
N GLY A 3 -23.23 -28.05 42.96
CA GLY A 3 -21.94 -27.78 42.35
C GLY A 3 -22.09 -27.76 40.85
N SER A 4 -22.32 -26.55 40.31
CA SER A 4 -22.30 -26.25 38.89
C SER A 4 -20.92 -26.64 38.34
N SER A 5 -20.89 -27.79 37.67
CA SER A 5 -19.70 -28.43 37.14
C SER A 5 -19.03 -27.52 36.13
N GLY A 6 -17.74 -27.31 36.31
CA GLY A 6 -16.89 -26.64 35.32
C GLY A 6 -16.96 -27.36 33.98
N HIS A 7 -17.80 -26.85 33.08
CA HIS A 7 -17.81 -27.22 31.68
C HIS A 7 -16.55 -26.65 31.03
N ALA A 8 -15.47 -27.42 31.14
CA ALA A 8 -14.31 -27.27 30.30
C ALA A 8 -14.76 -27.55 28.86
N GLY A 9 -15.08 -26.47 28.12
CA GLY A 9 -15.37 -26.42 26.69
C GLY A 9 -15.73 -27.76 26.08
N GLU A 10 -17.00 -28.14 26.18
CA GLU A 10 -17.50 -29.39 25.62
C GLU A 10 -17.18 -29.43 24.12
N PRO A 11 -16.62 -30.54 23.60
CA PRO A 11 -16.33 -30.69 22.18
C PRO A 11 -17.58 -30.42 21.31
N ASP A 12 -18.77 -30.62 21.88
CA ASP A 12 -20.05 -30.35 21.23
C ASP A 12 -20.27 -28.86 20.89
N GLU A 13 -19.82 -27.93 21.74
CA GLU A 13 -19.94 -26.49 21.45
C GLU A 13 -19.08 -26.10 20.24
N VAL A 14 -17.89 -26.71 20.12
CA VAL A 14 -16.97 -26.47 18.99
C VAL A 14 -17.58 -27.00 17.70
N GLU A 15 -18.18 -28.19 17.72
CA GLU A 15 -18.83 -28.78 16.54
C GLU A 15 -20.05 -27.96 16.08
N GLU A 16 -20.86 -27.47 17.03
CA GLU A 16 -22.00 -26.60 16.72
C GLU A 16 -21.53 -25.28 16.08
N PHE A 17 -20.48 -24.68 16.65
CA PHE A 17 -19.89 -23.46 16.12
C PHE A 17 -19.35 -23.64 14.69
N LEU A 18 -18.62 -24.73 14.43
CA LEU A 18 -18.08 -25.05 13.11
C LEU A 18 -19.19 -25.28 12.07
N ARG A 19 -20.27 -25.97 12.47
CA ARG A 19 -21.44 -26.21 11.62
C ARG A 19 -22.20 -24.93 11.31
N ARG A 20 -22.40 -24.07 12.32
CA ARG A 20 -23.12 -22.79 12.18
C ARG A 20 -22.42 -21.82 11.24
N ASN A 21 -21.08 -21.76 11.28
CA ASN A 21 -20.30 -20.85 10.46
C ASN A 21 -19.81 -21.47 9.14
N SER A 22 -20.20 -22.73 8.84
CA SER A 22 -19.83 -23.44 7.61
C SER A 22 -18.32 -23.44 7.34
N ILE A 23 -17.54 -23.73 8.39
CA ILE A 23 -16.07 -23.75 8.30
C ILE A 23 -15.59 -25.00 7.53
N ASP A 24 -14.57 -24.81 6.70
CA ASP A 24 -13.93 -25.90 5.95
C ASP A 24 -13.21 -26.93 6.83
N ALA A 25 -13.00 -28.14 6.30
CA ALA A 25 -12.39 -29.23 7.04
C ALA A 25 -11.01 -28.90 7.64
N ARG A 26 -10.19 -28.06 6.97
CA ARG A 26 -8.89 -27.64 7.51
C ARG A 26 -9.07 -26.67 8.68
N GLY A 27 -9.98 -25.71 8.59
CA GLY A 27 -10.35 -24.82 9.69
C GLY A 27 -10.84 -25.59 10.92
N CYS A 28 -11.71 -26.60 10.71
CA CYS A 28 -12.19 -27.48 11.77
C CYS A 28 -11.05 -28.19 12.49
N GLN A 29 -10.14 -28.83 11.74
CA GLN A 29 -8.99 -29.54 12.30
C GLN A 29 -8.10 -28.60 13.13
N ARG A 30 -7.79 -27.41 12.59
CA ARG A 30 -6.99 -26.41 13.30
C ARG A 30 -7.65 -25.96 14.60
N LEU A 31 -8.96 -25.75 14.61
CA LEU A 31 -9.68 -25.33 15.83
C LEU A 31 -9.67 -26.43 16.89
N ARG A 32 -9.88 -27.70 16.51
CA ARG A 32 -9.86 -28.86 17.42
C ARG A 32 -8.48 -29.09 18.07
N GLU A 33 -7.40 -28.77 17.38
CA GLU A 33 -6.02 -28.92 17.88
C GLU A 33 -5.61 -27.84 18.88
N LEU A 34 -6.36 -26.74 19.02
CA LEU A 34 -6.02 -25.66 19.93
C LEU A 34 -6.34 -25.99 21.40
N PRO A 35 -5.60 -25.40 22.35
CA PRO A 35 -5.97 -25.46 23.76
C PRO A 35 -7.38 -24.90 24.00
N SER A 36 -8.15 -25.49 24.92
CA SER A 36 -9.55 -25.09 25.18
C SER A 36 -9.71 -23.62 25.57
N ALA A 37 -8.68 -23.00 26.16
CA ALA A 37 -8.66 -21.56 26.41
C ALA A 37 -8.69 -20.74 25.11
N GLN A 38 -7.94 -21.16 24.09
CA GLN A 38 -7.90 -20.51 22.77
C GLN A 38 -9.15 -20.81 21.94
N GLN A 39 -9.68 -22.04 22.04
CA GLN A 39 -10.95 -22.40 21.38
C GLN A 39 -12.09 -21.48 21.82
N ARG A 40 -12.26 -21.26 23.14
CA ARG A 40 -13.24 -20.32 23.68
C ARG A 40 -13.05 -18.90 23.16
N GLN A 41 -11.80 -18.46 23.07
CA GLN A 41 -11.46 -17.13 22.54
C GLN A 41 -11.84 -16.97 21.07
N VAL A 42 -11.68 -18.03 20.27
CA VAL A 42 -12.13 -18.05 18.87
C VAL A 42 -13.65 -18.04 18.80
N MET A 43 -14.33 -18.81 19.64
CA MET A 43 -15.80 -18.91 19.66
C MET A 43 -16.48 -17.64 20.16
N GLU A 44 -15.78 -16.80 20.92
CA GLU A 44 -16.24 -15.46 21.33
C GLU A 44 -16.31 -14.48 20.14
N HIS A 45 -15.59 -14.75 19.05
CA HIS A 45 -15.64 -13.94 17.83
C HIS A 45 -16.82 -14.29 16.93
N ASP A 46 -17.51 -13.26 16.43
CA ASP A 46 -18.62 -13.40 15.49
C ASP A 46 -18.12 -13.41 14.03
N PHE A 47 -18.46 -14.48 13.30
CA PHE A 47 -18.11 -14.66 11.89
C PHE A 47 -19.30 -14.50 10.94
N THR A 48 -20.50 -14.22 11.45
CA THR A 48 -21.75 -14.18 10.66
C THR A 48 -21.74 -13.15 9.52
N HIS A 49 -20.93 -12.09 9.63
CA HIS A 49 -20.81 -11.04 8.62
C HIS A 49 -19.57 -11.15 7.72
N THR A 50 -18.82 -12.24 7.81
CA THR A 50 -17.60 -12.43 7.00
C THR A 50 -17.91 -13.18 5.71
N GLN A 51 -17.37 -12.71 4.58
CA GLN A 51 -17.53 -13.39 3.28
C GLN A 51 -16.81 -14.74 3.23
N ASN A 52 -15.74 -14.90 4.02
CA ASN A 52 -14.95 -16.11 4.07
C ASN A 52 -14.54 -16.43 5.52
N PRO A 53 -15.39 -17.14 6.27
CA PRO A 53 -15.16 -17.39 7.69
C PRO A 53 -13.95 -18.29 7.94
N SER A 54 -13.65 -19.21 7.02
CA SER A 54 -12.44 -20.07 7.08
C SER A 54 -11.14 -19.28 7.08
N LEU A 55 -11.03 -18.22 6.26
CA LEU A 55 -9.83 -17.37 6.26
C LEU A 55 -9.71 -16.54 7.54
N CYS A 56 -10.82 -15.95 8.00
CA CYS A 56 -10.86 -15.18 9.24
C CYS A 56 -10.47 -16.05 10.44
N LEU A 57 -10.98 -17.28 10.51
CA LEU A 57 -10.62 -18.28 11.50
C LEU A 57 -9.11 -18.58 11.45
N GLY A 58 -8.56 -18.89 10.27
CA GLY A 58 -7.12 -19.18 10.11
C GLY A 58 -6.22 -18.05 10.61
N TYR A 59 -6.55 -16.81 10.25
CA TYR A 59 -5.82 -15.62 10.73
C TYR A 59 -5.88 -15.47 12.25
N LEU A 60 -7.06 -15.69 12.85
CA LEU A 60 -7.25 -15.59 14.29
C LEU A 60 -6.45 -16.66 15.05
N ILE A 61 -6.46 -17.90 14.55
CA ILE A 61 -5.68 -19.01 15.12
C ILE A 61 -4.18 -18.69 15.08
N GLU A 62 -3.66 -18.21 13.95
CA GLU A 62 -2.24 -17.84 13.82
C GLU A 62 -1.85 -16.70 14.76
N ARG A 63 -2.76 -15.74 14.94
CA ARG A 63 -2.58 -14.64 15.88
C ARG A 63 -2.51 -15.14 17.33
N LEU A 64 -3.38 -16.06 17.73
CA LEU A 64 -3.38 -16.66 19.08
C LEU A 64 -2.13 -17.52 19.32
N GLN A 65 -1.70 -18.29 18.32
CA GLN A 65 -0.47 -19.08 18.39
C GLN A 65 0.79 -18.22 18.54
N ARG A 66 0.78 -16.99 18.00
CA ARG A 66 1.85 -16.00 18.21
C ARG A 66 1.83 -15.34 19.60
N GLY A 67 0.87 -15.69 20.45
CA GLY A 67 0.75 -15.15 21.81
C GLY A 67 0.18 -13.73 21.86
N ALA A 68 -0.45 -13.25 20.79
CA ALA A 68 -1.12 -11.96 20.81
C ALA A 68 -2.49 -12.09 21.49
N PRO A 69 -2.76 -11.40 22.61
CA PRO A 69 -4.04 -11.51 23.30
C PRO A 69 -5.18 -11.02 22.40
N ALA A 70 -6.32 -11.72 22.42
CA ALA A 70 -7.51 -11.36 21.63
C ALA A 70 -8.00 -9.93 21.95
N GLY A 71 -7.76 -9.46 23.17
CA GLY A 71 -8.37 -8.25 23.74
C GLY A 71 -7.70 -6.89 23.49
N LEU A 72 -6.68 -6.75 22.63
CA LEU A 72 -6.02 -5.44 22.41
C LEU A 72 -6.28 -4.77 21.04
N ALA A 73 -7.16 -5.32 20.21
CA ALA A 73 -7.41 -4.77 18.87
C ALA A 73 -8.66 -3.86 18.76
N ASP A 74 -9.51 -3.75 19.81
CA ASP A 74 -10.82 -3.08 19.69
C ASP A 74 -10.86 -1.58 20.06
N ALA A 75 -9.74 -0.86 19.93
CA ALA A 75 -9.79 0.61 20.09
C ALA A 75 -9.05 1.40 19.01
N SER A 76 -8.36 0.77 18.07
CA SER A 76 -7.60 1.52 17.05
C SER A 76 -7.66 0.98 15.61
N HIS A 77 -8.24 -0.20 15.38
CA HIS A 77 -8.34 -0.74 14.01
C HIS A 77 -9.71 -0.52 13.33
N ARG A 78 -10.71 0.03 14.04
CA ARG A 78 -11.91 0.58 13.39
C ARG A 78 -11.62 1.86 12.57
N GLY A 79 -10.40 2.40 12.65
CA GLY A 79 -9.94 3.57 11.89
C GLY A 79 -8.61 3.40 11.13
N SER A 80 -8.01 2.19 11.05
CA SER A 80 -6.68 2.01 10.42
C SER A 80 -6.54 0.78 9.50
N LEU A 81 -7.65 0.19 9.07
CA LEU A 81 -7.74 -0.42 7.74
C LEU A 81 -8.42 0.63 6.83
N GLY A 82 -7.60 1.55 6.30
CA GLY A 82 -8.02 2.82 5.74
C GLY A 82 -8.96 2.73 4.54
N VAL A 83 -10.25 2.98 4.79
CA VAL A 83 -11.04 3.85 3.91
C VAL A 83 -10.57 5.28 4.20
N ILE A 84 -9.69 5.83 3.37
CA ILE A 84 -9.52 7.28 3.27
C ILE A 84 -10.81 7.80 2.62
N ARG A 85 -11.82 8.13 3.44
CA ARG A 85 -12.95 8.96 3.01
C ARG A 85 -12.58 10.40 3.35
N SER A 86 -12.00 11.11 2.38
CA SER A 86 -11.87 12.56 2.44
C SER A 86 -13.28 13.18 2.42
N HIS A 87 -13.61 13.81 3.53
CA HIS A 87 -14.70 14.76 3.69
C HIS A 87 -14.56 15.86 2.62
N ILE A 88 -15.46 15.90 1.64
CA ILE A 88 -15.83 17.15 0.98
C ILE A 88 -17.34 17.17 0.97
N ASP A 89 -17.87 18.09 1.78
CA ASP A 89 -19.23 18.59 1.67
C ASP A 89 -19.60 18.84 0.23
N ARG A 90 -20.69 18.19 -0.16
CA ARG A 90 -21.43 18.49 -1.37
C ARG A 90 -22.46 19.56 -1.01
N PRO A 91 -22.33 20.80 -1.52
CA PRO A 91 -23.48 21.54 -1.96
C PRO A 91 -23.58 21.44 -3.48
N THR A 92 -24.73 20.95 -3.91
CA THR A 92 -25.28 21.01 -5.26
C THR A 92 -24.97 22.33 -5.97
N ALA A 93 -24.23 22.27 -7.07
CA ALA A 93 -24.13 23.34 -8.04
C ALA A 93 -25.48 23.48 -8.78
N LEU A 94 -26.14 24.61 -8.57
CA LEU A 94 -27.19 25.13 -9.45
C LEU A 94 -26.86 26.60 -9.73
N HIS A 95 -26.86 26.95 -11.02
CA HIS A 95 -26.87 28.29 -11.60
C HIS A 95 -25.55 29.10 -11.49
N ALA A 96 -24.81 29.28 -12.58
CA ALA A 96 -25.03 30.27 -13.66
C ALA A 96 -24.58 31.71 -13.30
N SER A 97 -23.93 32.34 -14.29
CA SER A 97 -23.70 33.78 -14.48
C SER A 97 -22.38 34.41 -13.99
N LYS A 98 -21.56 34.75 -14.98
CA LYS A 98 -21.03 36.10 -15.29
C LYS A 98 -20.73 37.04 -14.10
N LYS A 99 -19.44 37.33 -13.85
CA LYS A 99 -18.85 38.70 -13.92
C LYS A 99 -17.36 38.73 -13.52
N LYS A 100 -16.53 39.36 -14.36
CA LYS A 100 -15.23 39.99 -14.02
C LYS A 100 -15.47 41.26 -13.15
N PRO A 101 -14.46 42.11 -12.85
CA PRO A 101 -13.13 41.95 -12.23
C PRO A 101 -12.95 42.89 -11.00
N GLY A 102 -11.83 42.82 -10.29
CA GLY A 102 -11.37 43.84 -9.30
C GLY A 102 -10.45 43.19 -8.25
N ALA A 103 -9.14 43.40 -8.31
CA ALA A 103 -8.38 44.51 -7.69
C ALA A 103 -8.14 44.30 -6.17
N THR A 104 -6.95 44.71 -5.71
CA THR A 104 -6.59 45.04 -4.30
C THR A 104 -6.19 43.83 -3.44
N THR A 105 -5.11 43.77 -2.62
CA THR A 105 -3.96 44.62 -2.32
C THR A 105 -3.01 43.80 -1.41
N MET A 106 -1.70 44.07 -1.52
CA MET A 106 -0.58 43.90 -0.58
C MET A 106 -0.78 43.14 0.75
N ALA A 107 0.15 42.23 1.06
CA ALA A 107 0.95 42.29 2.30
C ALA A 107 2.15 41.32 2.25
N ARG A 108 3.35 41.89 2.12
CA ARG A 108 4.62 41.27 2.55
C ARG A 108 4.69 41.36 4.07
N VAL A 109 5.10 40.30 4.74
CA VAL A 109 5.77 40.40 6.05
C VAL A 109 7.05 39.59 5.98
N ALA A 110 8.15 40.33 6.10
CA ALA A 110 9.48 39.84 6.36
C ALA A 110 9.58 39.37 7.82
N GLY A 111 10.42 38.36 8.05
CA GLY A 111 10.75 37.87 9.38
C GLY A 111 12.15 37.30 9.37
N ASP A 112 13.14 38.20 9.40
CA ASP A 112 14.53 37.91 9.74
C ASP A 112 14.64 37.31 11.14
N GLY A 113 15.45 36.27 11.28
CA GLY A 113 15.72 35.59 12.54
C GLY A 113 17.09 34.94 12.51
N VAL A 114 18.14 35.78 12.50
CA VAL A 114 19.52 35.38 12.72
C VAL A 114 19.71 34.88 14.16
N SER A 115 20.34 33.72 14.33
CA SER A 115 21.02 33.37 15.58
C SER A 115 22.32 32.66 15.27
N THR A 116 23.34 33.30 15.81
CA THR A 116 24.77 33.18 15.60
C THR A 116 25.42 32.23 16.60
N LEU A 117 26.49 31.56 16.13
CA LEU A 117 27.68 31.12 16.89
C LEU A 117 27.57 29.88 17.81
N SER A 118 28.23 28.79 17.40
CA SER A 118 29.53 28.41 17.99
C SER A 118 30.07 27.11 17.40
N ALA A 119 31.19 27.21 16.70
CA ALA A 119 32.19 26.15 16.59
C ALA A 119 33.22 26.33 17.73
N PRO A 120 34.06 25.33 18.09
CA PRO A 120 35.27 25.11 17.28
C PRO A 120 35.88 23.68 17.26
N ARG A 121 36.58 23.38 16.15
CA ARG A 121 37.90 22.66 15.99
C ARG A 121 38.01 21.21 16.53
N ALA A 122 38.70 20.24 15.90
CA ALA A 122 39.95 20.29 15.16
C ALA A 122 40.27 18.94 14.44
N ARG A 123 40.86 19.06 13.23
CA ARG A 123 42.06 18.37 12.68
C ARG A 123 42.10 16.87 12.29
N SER A 124 42.89 16.68 11.21
CA SER A 124 43.62 15.49 10.72
C SER A 124 42.88 14.67 9.66
N SER A 125 43.38 14.38 8.46
CA SER A 125 44.65 14.64 7.75
C SER A 125 44.47 14.30 6.25
N PRO A 126 45.41 14.68 5.36
CA PRO A 126 45.26 14.57 3.91
C PRO A 126 45.82 13.23 3.37
N GLY A 127 45.00 12.50 2.60
CA GLY A 127 45.42 11.35 1.80
C GLY A 127 45.29 11.68 0.32
N LYS A 128 46.43 11.94 -0.33
CA LYS A 128 46.56 12.22 -1.76
C LYS A 128 46.40 10.91 -2.54
N HIS A 129 45.34 10.76 -3.33
CA HIS A 129 45.38 9.90 -4.52
C HIS A 129 44.68 10.61 -5.67
N ALA A 130 45.50 11.25 -6.48
CA ALA A 130 45.15 11.65 -7.83
C ALA A 130 44.97 10.38 -8.67
N PHE A 131 43.75 10.14 -9.13
CA PHE A 131 43.51 9.39 -10.37
C PHE A 131 42.67 10.28 -11.28
N ALA A 132 43.38 10.95 -12.17
CA ALA A 132 42.84 11.57 -13.34
C ALA A 132 42.45 10.52 -14.38
N CYS A 133 41.67 11.00 -15.36
CA CYS A 133 41.49 10.46 -16.71
C CYS A 133 40.26 9.55 -16.93
N ALA A 134 39.22 10.23 -17.42
CA ALA A 134 38.70 10.03 -18.78
C ALA A 134 38.16 8.64 -19.12
N GLY A 135 36.83 8.57 -19.14
CA GLY A 135 36.10 7.47 -19.77
C GLY A 135 34.65 7.54 -19.36
N ARG A 136 33.88 8.42 -19.99
CA ARG A 136 32.41 8.36 -19.99
C ARG A 136 31.97 7.11 -20.78
N GLY A 137 32.34 5.94 -20.31
CA GLY A 137 31.65 4.71 -20.59
C GLY A 137 30.33 4.82 -19.87
N ARG A 138 29.31 5.32 -20.60
CA ARG A 138 27.92 5.09 -20.27
C ARG A 138 27.83 3.58 -20.09
N ALA A 139 27.85 3.11 -18.85
CA ALA A 139 27.69 1.69 -18.55
C ALA A 139 26.50 1.23 -19.38
N PRO A 140 26.59 0.08 -20.07
CA PRO A 140 25.39 -0.50 -20.65
C PRO A 140 24.40 -0.51 -19.49
N VAL A 141 23.29 0.21 -19.66
CA VAL A 141 22.11 -0.02 -18.84
C VAL A 141 21.80 -1.47 -19.14
N GLU A 142 22.40 -2.37 -18.36
CA GLU A 142 22.06 -3.77 -18.34
C GLU A 142 20.57 -3.73 -18.16
N ARG A 143 19.92 -4.07 -19.26
CA ARG A 143 18.51 -4.19 -19.44
C ARG A 143 18.12 -5.08 -18.27
N THR A 144 17.65 -4.48 -17.17
CA THR A 144 17.13 -5.20 -16.02
C THR A 144 15.89 -5.85 -16.57
N VAL A 145 16.08 -7.02 -17.16
CA VAL A 145 15.02 -7.96 -17.46
C VAL A 145 14.43 -8.20 -16.09
N GLY A 146 13.31 -7.51 -15.81
CA GLY A 146 12.74 -7.41 -14.48
C GLY A 146 12.68 -8.80 -13.88
N ALA A 147 13.10 -8.93 -12.62
CA ALA A 147 13.16 -10.18 -11.87
C ALA A 147 11.81 -10.94 -11.78
N TYR A 148 10.75 -10.37 -12.33
CA TYR A 148 9.48 -11.00 -12.58
C TYR A 148 9.46 -11.38 -14.07
N GLY A 149 10.01 -12.54 -14.43
CA GLY A 149 9.88 -13.14 -15.77
C GLY A 149 8.44 -13.51 -16.14
N VAL A 150 7.46 -12.85 -15.52
CA VAL A 150 6.03 -13.01 -15.72
C VAL A 150 5.66 -12.14 -16.90
N SER A 151 5.09 -12.73 -17.95
CA SER A 151 4.60 -11.96 -19.08
C SER A 151 3.37 -11.15 -18.66
N VAL A 152 3.10 -10.02 -19.32
CA VAL A 152 1.86 -9.25 -19.11
C VAL A 152 0.63 -10.13 -19.32
N HIS A 153 0.72 -11.10 -20.25
CA HIS A 153 -0.33 -12.07 -20.50
C HIS A 153 -0.59 -12.95 -19.27
N ASP A 154 0.45 -13.56 -18.68
CA ASP A 154 0.31 -14.42 -17.49
C ASP A 154 -0.25 -13.64 -16.30
N PHE A 155 0.19 -12.39 -16.14
CA PHE A 155 -0.31 -11.50 -15.11
C PHE A 155 -1.81 -11.24 -15.28
N LEU A 156 -2.26 -10.91 -16.49
CA LEU A 156 -3.69 -10.66 -16.77
C LEU A 156 -4.54 -11.94 -16.67
N SER A 157 -4.02 -13.09 -17.09
CA SER A 157 -4.70 -14.38 -16.95
C SER A 157 -4.96 -14.73 -15.47
N ALA A 158 -4.06 -14.35 -14.56
CA ALA A 158 -4.24 -14.58 -13.12
C ALA A 158 -5.33 -13.69 -12.48
N LEU A 159 -5.72 -12.58 -13.11
CA LEU A 159 -6.71 -11.64 -12.57
C LEU A 159 -8.16 -12.00 -12.87
N GLY A 160 -8.40 -12.93 -13.80
CA GLY A 160 -9.76 -13.30 -14.19
C GLY A 160 -10.44 -12.29 -15.12
N SER A 161 -9.71 -11.85 -16.14
CA SER A 161 -10.17 -11.12 -17.34
C SER A 161 -11.18 -9.99 -17.14
N ASP A 162 -10.67 -8.79 -16.92
CA ASP A 162 -11.30 -7.55 -17.37
C ASP A 162 -10.56 -7.08 -18.63
N GLU A 163 -11.26 -7.08 -19.77
CA GLU A 163 -10.65 -6.80 -21.08
C GLU A 163 -10.17 -5.35 -21.19
N GLU A 164 -10.88 -4.39 -20.59
CA GLU A 164 -10.59 -2.96 -20.78
C GLU A 164 -9.30 -2.55 -20.05
N ALA A 165 -9.20 -2.87 -18.77
CA ALA A 165 -7.99 -2.58 -17.99
C ALA A 165 -6.77 -3.37 -18.50
N GLY A 166 -6.99 -4.58 -19.00
CA GLY A 166 -5.97 -5.41 -19.61
C GLY A 166 -5.44 -4.84 -20.93
N GLU A 167 -6.31 -4.34 -21.80
CA GLU A 167 -5.93 -3.62 -23.02
C GLU A 167 -5.15 -2.35 -22.71
N GLU A 168 -5.60 -1.58 -21.72
CA GLU A 168 -4.91 -0.34 -21.32
C GLU A 168 -3.48 -0.64 -20.85
N LEU A 169 -3.29 -1.69 -20.02
CA LEU A 169 -1.96 -2.13 -19.60
C LEU A 169 -1.09 -2.53 -20.79
N ARG A 170 -1.63 -3.29 -21.76
CA ARG A 170 -0.91 -3.74 -22.96
C ARG A 170 -0.46 -2.58 -23.86
N GLN A 171 -1.23 -1.50 -23.91
CA GLN A 171 -0.90 -0.29 -24.69
C GLN A 171 0.15 0.61 -24.02
N MET A 172 0.47 0.40 -22.74
CA MET A 172 1.47 1.19 -22.03
C MET A 172 2.92 0.84 -22.41
N PRO A 173 3.88 1.76 -22.19
CA PRO A 173 5.30 1.46 -22.33
C PRO A 173 5.75 0.32 -21.41
N PRO A 174 6.72 -0.53 -21.84
CA PRO A 174 7.16 -1.70 -21.07
C PRO A 174 7.69 -1.34 -19.68
N ASP A 175 8.36 -0.20 -19.53
CA ASP A 175 8.85 0.27 -18.23
C ASP A 175 7.71 0.55 -17.24
N MET A 176 6.55 1.03 -17.74
CA MET A 176 5.39 1.29 -16.90
C MET A 176 4.65 0.00 -16.56
N GLN A 177 4.52 -0.92 -17.53
CA GLN A 177 3.98 -2.26 -17.29
C GLN A 177 4.75 -2.97 -16.17
N GLN A 178 6.09 -2.97 -16.26
CA GLN A 178 6.95 -3.55 -15.24
C GLN A 178 6.79 -2.88 -13.88
N ARG A 179 6.66 -1.55 -13.82
CA ARG A 179 6.40 -0.84 -12.55
C ARG A 179 5.08 -1.24 -11.92
N ILE A 180 4.03 -1.43 -12.72
CA ILE A 180 2.71 -1.86 -12.22
C ILE A 180 2.78 -3.30 -11.71
N MET A 181 3.45 -4.19 -12.47
CA MET A 181 3.63 -5.59 -12.07
C MET A 181 4.55 -5.74 -10.84
N ALA A 182 5.55 -4.87 -10.70
CA ALA A 182 6.46 -4.85 -9.55
C ALA A 182 5.76 -4.40 -8.24
N GLN A 183 4.59 -3.76 -8.31
CA GLN A 183 3.78 -3.44 -7.12
C GLN A 183 3.13 -4.69 -6.49
N GLY A 184 3.26 -5.85 -7.12
CA GLY A 184 2.83 -7.15 -6.57
C GLY A 184 1.49 -7.63 -7.11
N SER A 185 1.16 -8.88 -6.76
CA SER A 185 -0.07 -9.56 -7.18
C SER A 185 -1.32 -8.87 -6.65
N LEU A 186 -2.39 -8.88 -7.45
CA LEU A 186 -3.72 -8.34 -7.11
C LEU A 186 -4.70 -9.43 -6.64
N ALA A 187 -4.25 -10.68 -6.51
CA ALA A 187 -5.12 -11.82 -6.16
C ALA A 187 -5.83 -11.68 -4.79
N LEU A 188 -5.34 -10.79 -3.92
CA LEU A 188 -5.92 -10.53 -2.61
C LEU A 188 -6.90 -9.33 -2.60
N CYS A 189 -7.02 -8.60 -3.71
CA CYS A 189 -7.92 -7.46 -3.82
C CYS A 189 -9.35 -7.96 -4.11
N GLY A 190 -10.35 -7.33 -3.46
CA GLY A 190 -11.76 -7.70 -3.67
C GLY A 190 -12.26 -7.42 -5.09
N ASP A 191 -11.63 -6.46 -5.78
CA ASP A 191 -11.83 -6.18 -7.20
C ASP A 191 -10.46 -5.94 -7.86
N PRO A 192 -9.90 -6.96 -8.55
CA PRO A 192 -8.58 -6.84 -9.17
C PRO A 192 -8.57 -5.86 -10.35
N ALA A 193 -9.69 -5.68 -11.06
CA ALA A 193 -9.77 -4.79 -12.22
C ALA A 193 -9.72 -3.32 -11.79
N ALA A 194 -10.52 -2.95 -10.79
CA ALA A 194 -10.51 -1.60 -10.24
C ALA A 194 -9.13 -1.21 -9.66
N GLU A 195 -8.46 -2.15 -8.97
CA GLU A 195 -7.12 -1.91 -8.44
C GLU A 195 -6.08 -1.79 -9.56
N LEU A 196 -6.18 -2.59 -10.63
CA LEU A 196 -5.32 -2.46 -11.81
C LEU A 196 -5.47 -1.08 -12.46
N SER A 197 -6.70 -0.63 -12.71
CA SER A 197 -6.99 0.70 -13.28
C SER A 197 -6.49 1.84 -12.38
N SER A 198 -6.63 1.69 -11.06
CA SER A 198 -6.06 2.63 -10.08
C SER A 198 -4.53 2.71 -10.17
N ARG A 199 -3.85 1.57 -10.32
CA ARG A 199 -2.39 1.51 -10.50
C ARG A 199 -1.95 2.11 -11.84
N ILE A 200 -2.68 1.86 -12.92
CA ILE A 200 -2.44 2.47 -14.23
C ILE A 200 -2.55 3.99 -14.14
N GLY A 201 -3.61 4.51 -13.51
CA GLY A 201 -3.80 5.93 -13.28
C GLY A 201 -2.65 6.57 -12.48
N LYS A 202 -2.22 5.92 -11.38
CA LYS A 202 -1.07 6.36 -10.58
C LYS A 202 0.24 6.35 -11.38
N ALA A 203 0.47 5.32 -12.19
CA ALA A 203 1.67 5.21 -13.03
C ALA A 203 1.73 6.34 -14.07
N ARG A 204 0.59 6.67 -14.70
CA ARG A 204 0.47 7.79 -15.65
C ARG A 204 0.75 9.14 -14.98
N LEU A 205 0.14 9.40 -13.83
CA LEU A 205 0.38 10.64 -13.07
C LEU A 205 1.84 10.76 -12.62
N GLY A 206 2.42 9.65 -12.14
CA GLY A 206 3.84 9.58 -11.75
C GLY A 206 4.78 9.81 -12.93
N ALA A 207 4.44 9.33 -14.13
CA ALA A 207 5.22 9.56 -15.34
C ALA A 207 5.24 11.05 -15.74
N VAL A 208 4.09 11.74 -15.65
CA VAL A 208 4.02 13.19 -15.90
C VAL A 208 4.86 13.97 -14.89
N ALA A 209 4.78 13.61 -13.60
CA ALA A 209 5.59 14.22 -12.55
C ALA A 209 7.10 13.99 -12.80
N HIS A 210 7.47 12.77 -13.21
CA HIS A 210 8.85 12.42 -13.52
C HIS A 210 9.37 13.17 -14.74
N ALA A 211 8.60 13.21 -15.84
CA ALA A 211 8.95 13.97 -17.05
C ALA A 211 9.14 15.47 -16.74
N ARG A 212 8.27 16.04 -15.90
CA ARG A 212 8.39 17.43 -15.45
C ARG A 212 9.64 17.65 -14.58
N SER A 213 9.99 16.69 -13.73
CA SER A 213 11.23 16.76 -12.93
C SER A 213 12.48 16.71 -13.81
N LEU A 214 12.49 15.87 -14.84
CA LEU A 214 13.59 15.76 -15.81
C LEU A 214 13.71 17.03 -16.66
N ALA A 215 12.60 17.59 -17.13
CA ALA A 215 12.58 18.85 -17.86
C ALA A 215 13.11 20.02 -17.02
N ARG A 216 12.88 20.02 -15.71
CA ARG A 216 13.42 21.02 -14.78
C ARG A 216 14.89 20.80 -14.43
N ALA A 217 15.35 19.56 -14.46
CA ALA A 217 16.73 19.18 -14.16
C ALA A 217 17.67 19.31 -15.37
N ALA A 218 17.15 19.48 -16.58
CA ALA A 218 17.96 19.78 -17.75
C ALA A 218 18.67 21.13 -17.51
N PRO A 219 20.01 21.14 -17.34
CA PRO A 219 20.73 22.38 -17.15
C PRO A 219 20.48 23.23 -18.38
N VAL A 220 20.04 24.47 -18.18
CA VAL A 220 19.96 25.47 -19.23
C VAL A 220 21.38 25.59 -19.78
N ALA A 221 21.66 24.88 -20.88
CA ALA A 221 22.95 24.95 -21.55
C ALA A 221 23.01 26.36 -22.16
N TYR A 222 23.45 27.28 -21.32
CA TYR A 222 23.67 28.67 -21.66
C TYR A 222 24.68 28.69 -22.82
N GLY A 223 24.22 29.18 -23.97
CA GLY A 223 25.09 29.51 -25.09
C GLY A 223 26.17 30.47 -24.60
N ALA A 224 27.40 29.96 -24.54
CA ALA A 224 28.60 30.75 -24.41
C ALA A 224 29.47 30.43 -25.63
N SER A 225 29.10 31.01 -26.76
CA SER A 225 29.97 31.14 -27.93
C SER A 225 29.69 32.50 -28.54
N ASP A 226 30.09 33.52 -27.77
CA ASP A 226 30.35 34.87 -28.27
C ASP A 226 31.85 34.93 -28.54
N SER A 227 32.23 34.87 -29.82
CA SER A 227 33.45 35.41 -30.46
C SER A 227 33.68 34.77 -31.82
#